data_AF-A0A820ACU7-F1
#
_entry.id   AF-A0A820ACU7-F1
#
_cell.length_a   1.000
_cell.length_b   1.000
_cell.length_c   1.000
_cell.angle_alpha   90.00
_cell.angle_beta   90.00
_cell.angle_gamma   90.00
#
_symmetry.space_group_name_H-M   'P 1'
#
loop_
_entity.id
_entity.type
_entity.pdbx_description
1 polymer ?
#
loop_
_entity_poly.entity_id
_entity_poly.type
_entity_poly.pdbx_seq_one_letter_code
_entity_poly.pdbx_strand_id
1 'polypeptide(L)'
;MLGSPGKVIPSPNSNTILVQYQGPSPDITTIAGFAFLNGILFTKSQLHFDFTVNYKITKEQYNIIQIGWTYQQVKAALGNQKRNVVTESGTNGYTSMVVQYTGIKDQQQMEDAIVTLGFLNEKLITKSQYGW
;
A
#
# COMPACT_ATOMS: atom_id res chain seq x y z
N MET A 1 1.44 20.42 3.56
CA MET A 1 1.52 20.41 5.04
C MET A 1 0.41 19.49 5.56
N LEU A 2 0.72 18.56 6.46
CA LEU A 2 -0.27 17.62 7.04
C LEU A 2 -1.13 18.41 8.05
N GLY A 3 -2.41 18.63 7.72
CA GLY A 3 -3.26 19.69 8.28
C GLY A 3 -3.78 19.55 9.71
N SER A 4 -3.12 18.79 10.60
CA SER A 4 -3.40 18.72 12.05
C SER A 4 -2.23 18.04 12.79
N PRO A 5 -1.99 18.29 14.08
CA PRO A 5 -0.97 17.56 14.84
C PRO A 5 -1.28 16.06 14.84
N GLY A 6 -0.31 15.24 14.44
CA GLY A 6 -0.46 13.78 14.49
C GLY A 6 -0.54 13.29 15.94
N LYS A 7 -1.34 12.26 16.20
CA LYS A 7 -1.35 11.57 17.49
C LYS A 7 -0.06 10.77 17.64
N VAL A 8 0.73 11.13 18.64
CA VAL A 8 1.95 10.41 19.02
C VAL A 8 1.58 9.27 19.97
N ILE A 9 1.99 8.06 19.62
CA ILE A 9 1.78 6.83 20.39
C ILE A 9 3.16 6.26 20.72
N PRO A 10 3.71 6.56 21.92
CA PRO A 10 4.99 5.99 22.34
C PRO A 10 4.84 4.50 22.69
N SER A 11 5.85 3.71 22.37
CA SER A 11 5.96 2.34 22.89
C SER A 11 6.73 2.38 24.22
N PRO A 12 6.09 2.09 25.36
CA PRO A 12 6.70 2.30 26.68
C PRO A 12 7.98 1.49 26.93
N ASN A 13 8.25 0.45 26.13
CA ASN A 13 9.39 -0.44 26.28
C ASN A 13 10.28 -0.52 25.02
N SER A 14 10.19 0.45 24.11
CA SER A 14 11.08 0.50 22.94
C SER A 14 11.37 1.94 22.50
N ASN A 15 12.48 2.14 21.79
CA ASN A 15 12.80 3.42 21.13
C ASN A 15 11.93 3.65 19.87
N THR A 16 10.71 3.11 19.88
CA THR A 16 9.76 3.19 18.77
C THR A 16 8.70 4.23 19.08
N ILE A 17 8.49 5.14 18.14
CA ILE A 17 7.43 6.14 18.18
C ILE A 17 6.54 5.92 16.96
N LEU A 18 5.24 5.77 17.19
CA LEU A 18 4.24 5.80 16.12
C LEU A 18 3.58 7.18 16.09
N VAL A 19 3.50 7.78 14.91
CA VAL A 19 2.74 9.00 14.66
C VAL A 19 1.61 8.68 13.70
N GLN A 20 0.37 8.95 14.13
CA GLN A 20 -0.82 8.68 13.34
C GLN A 20 -1.55 9.97 13.00
N TYR A 21 -1.97 10.10 11.75
CA TYR A 21 -2.82 11.17 11.25
C TYR A 21 -4.15 10.58 10.81
N GLN A 22 -5.24 11.23 11.20
CA GLN A 22 -6.57 10.92 10.71
C GLN A 22 -6.95 11.94 9.63
N GLY A 23 -7.47 11.44 8.51
CA GLY A 23 -7.98 12.28 7.43
C GLY A 23 -9.28 12.98 7.81
N PRO A 24 -9.67 14.04 7.08
CA PRO A 24 -10.78 14.91 7.45
C PRO A 24 -12.17 14.32 7.18
N SER A 25 -12.28 13.17 6.49
CA SER A 25 -13.58 12.60 6.13
C SER A 25 -14.22 11.85 7.31
N PRO A 26 -15.46 12.19 7.71
CA PRO A 26 -16.19 11.48 8.75
C PRO A 26 -16.74 10.12 8.28
N ASP A 27 -16.93 9.94 6.97
CA ASP A 27 -17.60 8.76 6.40
C ASP A 27 -16.67 7.57 6.16
N ILE A 28 -15.37 7.85 5.97
CA ILE A 28 -14.32 6.83 5.85
C ILE A 28 -13.12 7.20 6.73
N THR A 29 -12.79 6.33 7.68
CA THR A 29 -11.63 6.54 8.55
C THR A 29 -10.35 6.37 7.72
N THR A 30 -9.85 7.52 7.27
CA THR A 30 -8.59 7.66 6.54
C THR A 30 -7.46 7.80 7.56
N ILE A 31 -6.45 6.95 7.46
CA ILE A 31 -5.35 6.89 8.43
C ILE A 31 -4.03 6.92 7.67
N ALA A 32 -3.09 7.74 8.12
CA ALA A 32 -1.68 7.61 7.78
C ALA A 32 -0.88 7.38 9.07
N GLY A 33 -0.01 6.38 9.07
CA GLY A 33 0.85 6.00 10.18
C GLY A 33 2.32 6.06 9.79
N PHE A 34 3.14 6.56 10.70
CA PHE A 34 4.59 6.68 10.54
C PHE A 34 5.26 6.09 11.77
N ALA A 35 6.09 5.06 11.60
CA ALA A 35 6.85 4.48 12.69
C ALA A 35 8.32 4.90 12.61
N PHE A 36 8.84 5.37 13.74
CA PHE A 36 10.22 5.81 13.91
C PHE A 36 10.91 4.89 14.91
N LEU A 37 12.13 4.46 14.60
CA LEU A 37 13.01 3.70 15.49
C LEU A 37 14.27 4.53 15.72
N ASN A 38 14.58 4.85 16.98
CA ASN A 38 15.70 5.73 17.32
C ASN A 38 15.66 7.08 16.57
N GLY A 39 14.45 7.62 16.35
CA GLY A 39 14.23 8.86 15.60
C GLY A 39 14.29 8.72 14.07
N ILE A 40 14.60 7.54 13.54
CA ILE A 40 14.65 7.28 12.09
C ILE A 40 13.33 6.69 11.61
N LEU A 41 12.72 7.29 10.60
CA LEU A 41 11.51 6.76 9.97
C LEU A 41 11.82 5.42 9.29
N PHE A 42 11.10 4.37 9.66
CA PHE A 42 11.29 3.04 9.06
C PHE A 42 10.01 2.42 8.48
N THR A 43 8.82 2.93 8.82
CA THR A 43 7.56 2.48 8.23
C THR A 43 6.65 3.66 7.93
N LYS A 44 6.01 3.61 6.76
CA LYS A 44 4.85 4.40 6.38
C LYS A 44 3.72 3.44 6.05
N SER A 45 2.54 3.68 6.58
CA SER A 45 1.34 2.92 6.21
C SER A 45 0.18 3.88 6.04
N GLN A 46 -0.70 3.58 5.10
CA GLN A 46 -1.90 4.35 4.90
C GLN A 46 -3.09 3.44 4.64
N LEU A 47 -4.25 3.89 5.09
CA LEU A 47 -5.52 3.25 4.83
C LEU A 47 -6.50 4.35 4.42
N HIS A 48 -7.27 4.07 3.36
CA HIS A 48 -8.31 4.93 2.84
C HIS A 48 -7.88 6.34 2.35
N PHE A 49 -6.58 6.61 2.14
CA PHE A 49 -6.06 7.93 1.72
C PHE A 49 -6.17 8.23 0.22
N ASP A 50 -6.42 7.23 -0.63
CA ASP A 50 -6.28 7.36 -2.10
C ASP A 50 -7.31 6.54 -2.91
N PHE A 51 -8.57 6.48 -2.47
CA PHE A 51 -9.63 5.77 -3.24
C PHE A 51 -10.05 6.47 -4.53
N THR A 52 -9.77 7.78 -4.65
CA THR A 52 -10.16 8.55 -5.82
C THR A 52 -9.28 8.26 -7.05
N VAL A 53 -8.22 7.47 -6.91
CA VAL A 53 -7.33 7.16 -8.04
C VAL A 53 -7.58 5.73 -8.54
N ASN A 54 -8.05 5.68 -9.79
CA ASN A 54 -8.35 4.49 -10.59
C ASN A 54 -7.12 3.59 -10.83
N TYR A 55 -6.61 2.91 -9.81
CA TYR A 55 -5.56 1.89 -9.95
C TYR A 55 -6.20 0.55 -10.34
N LYS A 56 -6.77 0.51 -11.54
CA LYS A 56 -7.65 -0.56 -12.01
C LYS A 56 -6.91 -1.58 -12.88
N ILE A 57 -6.91 -2.84 -12.46
CA ILE A 57 -6.35 -3.95 -13.26
C ILE A 57 -7.42 -4.98 -13.60
N THR A 58 -7.25 -5.67 -14.73
CA THR A 58 -8.11 -6.80 -15.11
C THR A 58 -7.62 -8.12 -14.49
N LYS A 59 -8.48 -9.16 -14.52
CA LYS A 59 -8.11 -10.50 -14.06
C LYS A 59 -6.96 -11.09 -14.88
N GLU A 60 -6.93 -10.83 -16.19
CA GLU A 60 -5.86 -11.23 -17.10
C GLU A 60 -4.54 -10.56 -16.73
N GLN A 61 -4.58 -9.24 -16.50
CA GLN A 61 -3.40 -8.47 -16.05
C GLN A 61 -2.86 -8.95 -14.69
N TYR A 62 -3.74 -9.40 -13.79
CA TYR A 62 -3.29 -10.04 -12.55
C TYR A 62 -2.68 -11.42 -12.77
N ASN A 63 -3.26 -12.21 -13.67
CA ASN A 63 -2.81 -13.58 -13.95
C ASN A 63 -1.41 -13.62 -14.57
N ILE A 64 -1.03 -12.62 -15.38
CA ILE A 64 0.31 -12.54 -15.97
C ILE A 64 1.41 -12.22 -14.93
N ILE A 65 1.07 -11.62 -13.79
CA ILE A 65 2.04 -11.27 -12.75
C ILE A 65 2.58 -12.53 -12.07
N GLN A 66 3.90 -12.63 -11.93
CA GLN A 66 4.57 -13.78 -11.32
C GLN A 66 5.34 -13.40 -10.06
N ILE A 67 5.37 -14.32 -9.09
CA ILE A 67 6.27 -14.24 -7.92
C ILE A 67 7.72 -14.14 -8.40
N GLY A 68 8.54 -13.37 -7.68
CA GLY A 68 9.93 -13.09 -8.01
C GLY A 68 10.13 -11.93 -8.99
N TRP A 69 9.06 -11.37 -9.56
CA TRP A 69 9.16 -10.15 -10.36
C TRP A 69 9.50 -8.94 -9.50
N THR A 70 10.27 -8.01 -10.06
CA THR A 70 10.47 -6.71 -9.43
C THR A 70 9.23 -5.84 -9.60
N TYR A 71 9.10 -4.80 -8.78
CA TYR A 71 8.02 -3.84 -8.95
C TYR A 71 8.00 -3.21 -10.36
N GLN A 72 9.17 -2.96 -10.96
CA GLN A 72 9.26 -2.42 -12.32
C GLN A 72 8.75 -3.41 -13.37
N GLN A 73 9.04 -4.71 -13.21
CA GLN A 73 8.52 -5.76 -14.11
C GLN A 73 6.98 -5.85 -14.01
N VAL A 74 6.44 -5.81 -12.79
CA VAL A 74 4.99 -5.76 -12.57
C VAL A 74 4.37 -4.52 -13.21
N LYS A 75 4.98 -3.34 -12.99
CA LYS A 75 4.49 -2.08 -13.56
C LYS A 75 4.51 -2.10 -15.09
N ALA A 76 5.54 -2.67 -15.70
CA ALA A 76 5.62 -2.82 -17.15
C ALA A 76 4.50 -3.72 -17.68
N ALA A 77 4.24 -4.85 -17.02
CA ALA A 77 3.16 -5.79 -17.38
C ALA A 77 1.77 -5.15 -17.25
N LEU A 78 1.58 -4.26 -16.28
CA LEU A 78 0.33 -3.52 -16.06
C LEU A 78 0.18 -2.27 -16.97
N GLY A 79 1.15 -1.98 -17.84
CA GLY A 79 1.08 -0.83 -18.75
C GLY A 79 1.32 0.51 -18.07
N ASN A 80 2.29 0.59 -17.14
CA ASN A 80 2.66 1.81 -16.41
C ASN A 80 1.54 2.43 -15.56
N GLN A 81 0.53 1.64 -15.19
CA GLN A 81 -0.48 2.09 -14.27
C GLN A 81 0.12 2.53 -12.93
N LYS A 82 -0.49 3.56 -12.35
CA LYS A 82 -0.19 4.01 -11.00
C LYS A 82 -0.67 2.96 -9.97
N ARG A 83 -0.31 3.13 -8.69
CA ARG A 83 -0.62 2.19 -7.60
C ARG A 83 -1.07 2.92 -6.34
N ASN A 84 -1.86 2.25 -5.50
CA ASN A 84 -2.00 2.67 -4.11
C ASN A 84 -0.93 1.96 -3.28
N VAL A 85 0.02 2.72 -2.74
CA VAL A 85 1.01 2.18 -1.80
C VAL A 85 0.41 2.19 -0.42
N VAL A 86 0.03 1.02 0.07
CA VAL A 86 -0.66 0.89 1.37
C VAL A 86 0.37 0.83 2.50
N THR A 87 1.56 0.27 2.24
CA THR A 87 2.64 0.23 3.23
C THR A 87 4.00 0.23 2.54
N GLU A 88 4.93 0.98 3.10
CA GLU A 88 6.37 0.91 2.83
C GLU A 88 7.09 0.76 4.16
N SER A 89 8.05 -0.15 4.24
CA SER A 89 8.87 -0.31 5.43
C SER A 89 10.30 -0.68 5.07
N GLY A 90 11.26 -0.34 5.92
CA GLY A 90 12.61 -0.84 5.77
C GLY A 90 13.54 -0.43 6.90
N THR A 91 14.40 -1.37 7.30
CA THR A 91 15.52 -1.18 8.21
C THR A 91 16.66 -2.11 7.79
N ASN A 92 17.91 -1.69 7.97
CA ASN A 92 19.10 -2.55 7.88
C ASN A 92 19.14 -3.50 6.67
N GLY A 93 18.96 -2.95 5.46
CA GLY A 93 19.04 -3.72 4.20
C GLY A 93 17.77 -4.51 3.85
N TYR A 94 16.73 -4.49 4.69
CA TYR A 94 15.42 -5.05 4.39
C TYR A 94 14.47 -3.95 3.94
N THR A 95 13.77 -4.18 2.84
CA THR A 95 12.67 -3.31 2.39
C THR A 95 11.43 -4.13 2.13
N SER A 96 10.27 -3.62 2.51
CA SER A 96 8.97 -4.21 2.26
C SER A 96 8.04 -3.17 1.67
N MET A 97 7.25 -3.55 0.69
CA MET A 97 6.23 -2.70 0.08
C MET A 97 4.97 -3.52 -0.17
N VAL A 98 3.84 -3.00 0.27
CA VAL A 98 2.52 -3.55 -0.05
C VAL A 98 1.77 -2.55 -0.90
N VAL A 99 1.33 -3.00 -2.06
CA VAL A 99 0.56 -2.19 -3.01
C VAL A 99 -0.80 -2.82 -3.24
N GLN A 100 -1.79 -1.97 -3.47
CA GLN A 100 -3.16 -2.38 -3.72
C GLN A 100 -3.66 -1.81 -5.05
N TYR A 101 -4.49 -2.61 -5.73
CA TYR A 101 -5.21 -2.27 -6.94
C TYR A 101 -6.68 -2.65 -6.78
N THR A 102 -7.55 -1.92 -7.47
CA THR A 102 -8.95 -2.30 -7.66
C THR A 102 -9.03 -3.23 -8.87
N GLY A 103 -9.63 -4.39 -8.70
CA GLY A 103 -9.88 -5.30 -9.80
C GLY A 103 -11.20 -4.97 -10.49
N ILE A 104 -11.18 -4.89 -11.83
CA ILE A 104 -12.39 -4.67 -12.64
C ILE A 104 -12.84 -5.96 -13.31
N LYS A 105 -14.15 -6.20 -13.36
CA LYS A 105 -14.79 -7.24 -14.19
C LYS A 105 -15.19 -6.62 -15.53
N ASP A 106 -14.84 -7.29 -16.63
CA ASP A 106 -15.20 -7.01 -18.04
C ASP A 106 -15.96 -5.71 -18.30
N GLN A 107 -15.30 -4.66 -18.83
CA GLN A 107 -15.80 -3.36 -19.38
C GLN A 107 -16.99 -2.62 -18.69
N GLN A 108 -17.66 -3.22 -17.71
CA GLN A 108 -18.93 -2.82 -17.09
C GLN A 108 -18.70 -2.19 -15.72
N GLN A 109 -17.43 -1.95 -15.34
CA GLN A 109 -17.03 -1.18 -14.16
C GLN A 109 -17.67 -1.66 -12.84
N MET A 110 -17.92 -2.97 -12.71
CA MET A 110 -18.20 -3.56 -11.39
C MET A 110 -16.87 -3.60 -10.61
N GLU A 111 -16.76 -2.76 -9.58
CA GLU A 111 -15.56 -2.52 -8.78
C GLU A 111 -15.59 -3.28 -7.45
N ASP A 112 -15.53 -4.61 -7.51
CA ASP A 112 -15.69 -5.43 -6.28
C ASP A 112 -14.44 -6.22 -5.89
N ALA A 113 -13.43 -6.24 -6.76
CA ALA A 113 -12.23 -7.02 -6.51
C ALA A 113 -11.12 -6.18 -5.89
N ILE A 114 -10.41 -6.76 -4.92
CA ILE A 114 -9.25 -6.16 -4.27
C ILE A 114 -8.05 -7.02 -4.61
N VAL A 115 -7.02 -6.42 -5.17
CA VAL A 115 -5.73 -7.07 -5.38
C VAL A 115 -4.68 -6.47 -4.49
N THR A 116 -3.94 -7.32 -3.80
CA THR A 116 -2.80 -6.93 -2.98
C THR A 116 -1.54 -7.65 -3.45
N LEU A 117 -0.47 -6.89 -3.65
CA LEU A 117 0.85 -7.41 -4.03
C LEU A 117 1.87 -7.01 -2.96
N GLY A 118 2.56 -8.00 -2.39
CA GLY A 118 3.58 -7.81 -1.36
C GLY A 118 4.98 -8.06 -1.91
N PHE A 119 5.85 -7.05 -1.76
CA PHE A 119 7.24 -7.08 -2.17
C PHE A 119 8.15 -7.11 -0.94
N LEU A 120 9.16 -7.96 -0.97
CA LEU A 120 10.25 -7.99 0.00
C LEU A 120 11.57 -7.91 -0.77
N ASN A 121 12.44 -6.99 -0.37
CA ASN A 121 13.72 -6.73 -1.01
C ASN A 121 13.56 -6.62 -2.54
N GLU A 122 12.63 -5.75 -2.94
CA GLU A 122 12.27 -5.45 -4.33
C GLU A 122 11.58 -6.57 -5.12
N LYS A 123 11.44 -7.77 -4.55
CA LYS A 123 10.87 -8.95 -5.22
C LYS A 123 9.46 -9.22 -4.74
N LEU A 124 8.55 -9.48 -5.68
CA LEU A 124 7.19 -9.90 -5.37
C LEU A 124 7.25 -11.26 -4.67
N ILE A 125 6.83 -11.33 -3.42
CA ILE A 125 6.79 -12.57 -2.63
C ILE A 125 5.35 -13.07 -2.43
N THR A 126 4.37 -12.18 -2.50
CA THR A 126 2.95 -12.52 -2.35
C THR A 126 2.11 -11.77 -3.37
N LYS A 127 1.11 -12.47 -3.90
CA LYS A 127 0.01 -11.86 -4.65
C LYS A 127 -1.29 -12.48 -4.18
N SER A 128 -2.28 -11.66 -3.85
CA SER A 128 -3.60 -12.11 -3.43
C SER A 128 -4.67 -11.29 -4.14
N GLN A 129 -5.83 -11.91 -4.35
CA GLN A 129 -7.00 -11.28 -4.90
C GLN A 129 -8.24 -11.78 -4.15
N TYR A 130 -9.24 -10.92 -4.05
CA TYR A 130 -10.57 -11.26 -3.55
C TYR A 130 -11.61 -10.60 -4.46
N GLY A 131 -12.76 -11.24 -4.68
CA GLY A 131 -13.90 -10.64 -5.39
C GLY A 131 -13.95 -10.83 -6.91
N TRP A 132 -12.97 -11.49 -7.54
CA TRP A 132 -13.00 -11.83 -8.97
C TRP A 132 -13.70 -13.14 -9.31
#